data_AF-A0A966R820-F1
#
_entry.id   AF-A0A966R820-F1
#
_cell.length_a   1.000
_cell.length_b   1.000
_cell.length_c   1.000
_cell.angle_alpha   90.00
_cell.angle_beta   90.00
_cell.angle_gamma   90.00
#
_symmetry.space_group_name_H-M   'P 1'
#
loop_
_entity.id
_entity.type
_entity.pdbx_description
1 polymer ?
#
loop_
_entity_poly.entity_id
_entity_poly.type
_entity_poly.pdbx_seq_one_letter_code
_entity_poly.pdbx_strand_id
1 'polypeptide(L)'
;MSTIRNQSLIRRNDKCPCGSGKKFKVCHSPDSPAMRSGYAQQAQAMNYIDTGESPVKYVICDNTGVKFFSDVDNKILVFSSRDEAGTIATLEDFAEQAPGEINVAGVGPTKWEHLQAKLPYVEVTSVEHGIELVRARIAKMKELTDGQEGTEETAQQESPAAEGQESGSGA
;
A
#
# COMPACT_ATOMS: atom_id res chain seq x y z
N MET A 1 27.28 -3.87 27.90
CA MET A 1 25.93 -4.25 28.39
C MET A 1 25.20 -2.98 28.83
N SER A 2 24.30 -2.46 27.99
CA SER A 2 23.43 -1.34 28.37
C SER A 2 22.05 -1.54 27.77
N THR A 3 21.12 -2.06 28.56
CA THR A 3 19.69 -2.14 28.23
C THR A 3 19.07 -0.76 28.37
N ILE A 4 18.93 -0.03 27.27
CA ILE A 4 18.14 1.20 27.21
C ILE A 4 16.65 0.80 27.17
N ARG A 5 16.00 0.74 28.35
CA ARG A 5 14.53 0.66 28.47
C ARG A 5 13.98 2.06 28.69
N ASN A 6 13.86 2.84 27.61
CA ASN A 6 13.21 4.15 27.63
C ASN A 6 11.81 4.06 26.98
N GLN A 7 10.98 3.14 27.47
CA GLN A 7 9.54 3.25 27.28
C GLN A 7 8.97 3.85 28.55
N SER A 8 8.61 5.12 28.48
CA SER A 8 7.78 5.80 29.46
C SER A 8 6.46 5.02 29.58
N LEU A 9 6.39 4.06 30.49
CA LEU A 9 5.19 3.28 30.76
C LEU A 9 4.15 4.22 31.37
N ILE A 10 3.35 4.85 30.53
CA ILE A 10 2.22 5.68 30.93
C ILE A 10 1.27 4.78 31.73
N ARG A 11 1.07 5.08 33.01
CA ARG A 11 0.18 4.29 33.86
C ARG A 11 -1.26 4.57 33.45
N ARG A 12 -2.15 3.59 33.64
CA ARG A 12 -3.58 3.68 33.28
C ARG A 12 -4.29 4.96 33.78
N ASN A 13 -3.86 5.52 34.91
CA ASN A 13 -4.46 6.71 35.52
C ASN A 13 -3.75 8.02 35.18
N ASP A 14 -2.63 8.00 34.45
CA ASP A 14 -1.90 9.21 34.06
C ASP A 14 -2.68 9.98 32.99
N LYS A 15 -2.37 11.28 32.86
CA LYS A 15 -2.92 12.12 31.80
C LYS A 15 -2.50 11.57 30.44
N CYS A 16 -3.44 11.51 29.51
CA CYS A 16 -3.20 10.99 28.18
C CYS A 16 -2.27 11.93 27.39
N PRO A 17 -1.23 11.41 26.71
CA PRO A 17 -0.25 12.24 25.99
C PRO A 17 -0.83 12.95 24.76
N CYS A 18 -2.03 12.56 24.28
CA CYS A 18 -2.70 13.20 23.14
C CYS A 18 -3.25 14.62 23.42
N GLY A 19 -3.02 15.19 24.61
CA GLY A 19 -3.47 16.53 24.96
C GLY A 19 -4.96 16.67 25.30
N SER A 20 -5.73 15.58 25.29
CA SER A 20 -7.19 15.61 25.57
C SER A 20 -7.55 15.98 27.02
N GLY A 21 -6.58 16.04 27.93
CA GLY A 21 -6.78 16.27 29.36
C GLY A 21 -7.39 15.08 30.12
N LYS A 22 -7.83 14.02 29.42
CA LYS A 22 -8.45 12.82 29.99
C LYS A 22 -7.38 11.82 30.49
N LYS A 23 -7.76 10.89 31.37
CA LYS A 23 -6.89 9.78 31.81
C LYS A 23 -6.64 8.78 30.67
N PHE A 24 -5.45 8.18 30.60
CA PHE A 24 -5.09 7.21 29.56
C PHE A 24 -6.12 6.08 29.41
N LYS A 25 -6.62 5.52 30.53
CA LYS A 25 -7.66 4.47 30.53
C LYS A 25 -8.97 4.81 29.82
N VAL A 26 -9.29 6.10 29.72
CA VAL A 26 -10.55 6.58 29.13
C VAL A 26 -10.35 7.01 27.68
N CYS A 27 -9.11 7.29 27.27
CA CYS A 27 -8.81 7.88 25.97
C CYS A 27 -8.20 6.87 24.98
N HIS A 28 -7.10 6.20 25.36
CA HIS A 28 -6.29 5.36 24.45
C HIS A 28 -5.98 3.98 25.03
N SER A 29 -6.57 3.62 26.17
CA SER A 29 -6.47 2.24 26.66
C SER A 29 -7.28 1.32 25.75
N PRO A 30 -6.78 0.10 25.47
CA PRO A 30 -7.48 -0.89 24.65
C PRO A 30 -8.87 -1.21 25.20
N ASP A 31 -9.05 -1.09 26.52
CA ASP A 31 -10.33 -1.28 27.20
C ASP A 31 -11.31 -0.09 27.08
N SER A 32 -10.91 1.04 26.51
CA SER A 32 -11.71 2.27 26.57
C SER A 32 -13.03 2.13 25.79
N PRO A 33 -14.13 2.76 26.27
CA PRO A 33 -15.43 2.70 25.58
C PRO A 33 -15.38 3.23 24.15
N ALA A 34 -14.46 4.17 23.86
CA ALA A 34 -14.22 4.73 22.55
C ALA A 34 -13.67 3.69 21.54
N MET A 35 -12.92 2.69 22.00
CA MET A 35 -12.49 1.57 21.15
C MET A 35 -13.54 0.47 21.02
N ARG A 36 -14.44 0.33 22.00
CA ARG A 36 -15.50 -0.71 21.98
C ARG A 36 -16.71 -0.34 21.11
N SER A 37 -16.89 0.93 20.73
CA SER A 37 -18.07 1.39 19.99
C SER A 37 -18.04 1.12 18.47
N GLY A 38 -17.10 0.31 17.97
CA GLY A 38 -17.07 -0.13 16.56
C GLY A 38 -16.80 0.95 15.52
N TYR A 39 -16.67 2.22 15.91
CA TYR A 39 -16.46 3.37 15.03
C TYR A 39 -14.97 3.75 14.89
N ALA A 40 -14.09 2.74 14.91
CA ALA A 40 -12.65 2.88 14.72
C ALA A 40 -12.07 1.83 13.77
N GLN A 41 -12.84 1.44 12.74
CA GLN A 41 -12.24 1.13 11.43
C GLN A 41 -11.90 2.45 10.71
N GLN A 42 -11.21 3.35 11.38
CA GLN A 42 -10.33 4.23 10.64
C GLN A 42 -9.08 3.39 10.48
N ALA A 43 -8.84 2.98 9.23
CA ALA A 43 -7.57 2.48 8.77
C ALA A 43 -6.47 3.13 9.62
N GLN A 44 -5.72 2.32 10.37
CA GLN A 44 -4.42 2.76 10.82
C GLN A 44 -3.65 2.97 9.52
N ALA A 45 -3.75 4.16 8.94
CA ALA A 45 -2.62 4.76 8.28
C ALA A 45 -1.52 4.56 9.29
N MET A 46 -0.66 3.57 9.01
CA MET A 46 0.58 3.43 9.72
C MET A 46 1.32 4.72 9.42
N ASN A 47 1.05 5.75 10.23
CA ASN A 47 1.89 6.90 10.40
C ASN A 47 3.15 6.30 11.01
N TYR A 48 3.98 5.74 10.13
CA TYR A 48 5.29 5.24 10.47
C TYR A 48 5.99 6.43 11.08
N ILE A 49 6.19 6.33 12.39
CA ILE A 49 6.98 7.27 13.17
C ILE A 49 8.25 7.48 12.38
N ASP A 50 8.43 8.70 11.87
CA ASP A 50 9.72 9.15 11.37
C ASP A 50 10.71 8.87 12.50
N THR A 51 11.55 7.83 12.35
CA THR A 51 12.44 7.38 13.40
C THR A 51 13.53 8.42 13.69
N GLY A 52 13.57 9.52 12.93
CA GLY A 52 14.63 10.53 12.98
C GLY A 52 15.95 10.00 12.43
N GLU A 53 15.95 8.80 11.86
CA GLU A 53 17.10 8.21 11.19
C GLU A 53 17.17 8.72 9.75
N SER A 54 18.36 9.10 9.30
CA SER A 54 18.56 9.51 7.92
C SER A 54 18.18 8.37 6.97
N PRO A 55 17.31 8.61 5.97
CA PRO A 55 16.95 7.59 5.01
C PRO A 55 18.19 7.15 4.23
N VAL A 56 18.41 5.84 4.12
CA VAL A 56 19.55 5.27 3.39
C VAL A 56 19.19 5.06 1.93
N LYS A 57 17.92 4.75 1.67
CA LYS A 57 17.38 4.50 0.34
C LYS A 57 15.97 5.10 0.23
N TYR A 58 15.54 5.35 -1.00
CA TYR A 58 14.19 5.79 -1.30
C TYR A 58 13.47 4.73 -2.14
N VAL A 59 12.18 4.57 -1.88
CA VAL A 59 11.30 3.69 -2.65
C VAL A 59 10.04 4.45 -3.04
N ILE A 60 9.47 4.07 -4.18
CA ILE A 60 8.17 4.58 -4.60
C ILE A 60 7.13 3.57 -4.10
N CYS A 61 6.13 4.06 -3.38
CA CYS A 61 5.03 3.26 -2.85
C CYS A 61 3.70 3.93 -3.12
N ASP A 62 2.62 3.18 -2.90
CA ASP A 62 1.29 3.76 -2.91
C ASP A 62 1.05 4.66 -1.68
N ASN A 63 -0.08 5.38 -1.68
CA ASN A 63 -0.52 6.23 -0.58
C ASN A 63 -0.71 5.47 0.75
N THR A 64 -0.98 4.16 0.68
CA THR A 64 -1.09 3.29 1.85
C THR A 64 0.28 2.82 2.36
N GLY A 65 1.33 2.90 1.54
CA GLY A 65 2.65 2.34 1.82
C GLY A 65 2.68 0.81 1.86
N VAL A 66 1.66 0.16 1.29
CA VAL A 66 1.51 -1.30 1.26
C VAL A 66 1.96 -1.87 -0.07
N LYS A 67 1.77 -1.14 -1.18
CA LYS A 67 2.21 -1.56 -2.51
C LYS A 67 3.48 -0.81 -2.91
N PHE A 68 4.50 -1.56 -3.28
CA PHE A 68 5.74 -1.02 -3.82
C PHE A 68 5.71 -1.06 -5.33
N PHE A 69 6.26 -0.02 -5.95
CA PHE A 69 6.55 -0.07 -7.39
C PHE A 69 7.68 -1.06 -7.63
N SER A 70 7.51 -1.91 -8.64
CA SER A 70 8.40 -3.01 -8.93
C SER A 70 8.64 -3.17 -10.42
N ASP A 71 9.73 -3.86 -10.77
CA ASP A 71 10.09 -4.15 -12.15
C ASP A 71 9.22 -5.28 -12.77
N VAL A 72 9.58 -5.64 -14.00
CA VAL A 72 9.01 -6.75 -14.77
C VAL A 72 9.03 -8.10 -14.03
N ASP A 73 9.98 -8.31 -13.12
CA ASP A 73 10.20 -9.50 -12.29
C ASP A 73 9.64 -9.36 -10.86
N ASN A 74 8.90 -8.28 -10.58
CA ASN A 74 8.38 -7.92 -9.25
C ASN A 74 9.48 -7.61 -8.21
N LYS A 75 10.63 -7.11 -8.65
CA LYS A 75 11.68 -6.60 -7.76
C LYS A 75 11.43 -5.14 -7.43
N ILE A 76 11.54 -4.75 -6.16
CA ILE A 76 11.31 -3.37 -5.72
C ILE A 76 12.37 -2.45 -6.32
N LEU A 77 11.93 -1.31 -6.85
CA LEU A 77 12.83 -0.27 -7.35
C LEU A 77 13.33 0.60 -6.19
N VAL A 78 14.64 0.74 -6.08
CA VAL A 78 15.29 1.41 -4.96
C VAL A 78 16.26 2.47 -5.45
N PHE A 79 16.13 3.68 -4.91
CA PHE A 79 16.83 4.86 -5.37
C PHE A 79 17.82 5.36 -4.32
N SER A 80 18.92 5.93 -4.78
CA SER A 80 19.93 6.59 -3.95
C SER A 80 19.45 7.93 -3.39
N SER A 81 18.63 8.66 -4.14
CA SER A 81 18.16 9.98 -3.76
C SER A 81 16.65 10.14 -3.87
N ARG A 82 16.11 11.09 -3.11
CA ARG A 82 14.69 11.44 -3.15
C ARG A 82 14.31 12.07 -4.49
N ASP A 83 15.18 12.90 -5.05
CA ASP A 83 14.95 13.63 -6.29
C ASP A 83 14.84 12.69 -7.50
N GLU A 84 15.69 11.64 -7.56
CA GLU A 84 15.58 10.59 -8.58
C GLU A 84 14.23 9.87 -8.49
N ALA A 85 13.85 9.40 -7.29
CA ALA A 85 12.57 8.74 -7.07
C ALA A 85 11.37 9.66 -7.39
N GLY A 86 11.49 10.96 -7.05
CA GLY A 86 10.46 11.97 -7.33
C GLY A 86 10.28 12.22 -8.82
N THR A 87 11.38 12.28 -9.58
CA THR A 87 11.36 12.46 -11.04
C THR A 87 10.62 11.30 -11.71
N ILE A 88 10.91 10.07 -11.27
CA ILE A 88 10.21 8.87 -11.75
C ILE A 88 8.73 8.91 -11.38
N ALA A 89 8.39 9.25 -10.14
CA ALA A 89 7.00 9.32 -9.69
C ALA A 89 6.14 10.36 -10.44
N THR A 90 6.77 11.34 -11.10
CA THR A 90 6.09 12.36 -11.91
C THR A 90 6.04 12.06 -13.41
N LEU A 91 6.51 10.89 -13.86
CA LEU A 91 6.45 10.53 -15.27
C LEU A 91 5.00 10.51 -15.76
N GLU A 92 4.78 10.92 -17.01
CA GLU A 92 3.48 10.84 -17.68
C GLU A 92 2.96 9.40 -17.76
N ASP A 93 3.86 8.42 -17.71
CA ASP A 93 3.56 7.00 -17.60
C ASP A 93 2.73 6.66 -16.33
N PHE A 94 2.71 7.55 -15.33
CA PHE A 94 1.87 7.46 -14.13
C PHE A 94 0.65 8.39 -14.14
N ALA A 95 0.38 9.12 -15.22
CA ALA A 95 -0.71 10.09 -15.29
C ALA A 95 -2.11 9.45 -15.15
N GLU A 96 -2.22 8.13 -15.36
CA GLU A 96 -3.46 7.38 -15.13
C GLU A 96 -3.75 7.15 -13.64
N GLN A 97 -2.74 7.29 -12.76
CA GLN A 97 -2.92 7.15 -11.32
C GLN A 97 -3.46 8.45 -10.72
N ALA A 98 -4.37 8.33 -9.74
CA ALA A 98 -4.99 9.50 -9.17
C ALA A 98 -3.97 10.35 -8.38
N PRO A 99 -4.12 11.68 -8.35
CA PRO A 99 -3.23 12.55 -7.58
C PRO A 99 -3.14 12.11 -6.11
N GLY A 100 -1.93 11.82 -5.66
CA GLY A 100 -1.67 11.37 -4.30
C GLY A 100 -1.70 9.85 -4.12
N GLU A 101 -1.91 9.05 -5.16
CA GLU A 101 -1.74 7.58 -5.10
C GLU A 101 -0.28 7.16 -5.03
N ILE A 102 0.64 7.98 -5.58
CA ILE A 102 2.07 7.69 -5.60
C ILE A 102 2.78 8.54 -4.57
N ASN A 103 3.60 7.90 -3.74
CA ASN A 103 4.40 8.54 -2.71
C ASN A 103 5.85 8.06 -2.77
N VAL A 104 6.78 8.96 -2.41
CA VAL A 104 8.20 8.64 -2.26
C VAL A 104 8.50 8.52 -0.78
N ALA A 105 8.80 7.30 -0.33
CA ALA A 105 9.10 7.00 1.05
C ALA A 105 10.61 6.81 1.25
N GLY A 106 11.17 7.50 2.26
CA GLY A 106 12.51 7.21 2.76
C GLY A 106 12.49 5.93 3.61
N VAL A 107 13.49 5.08 3.41
CA VAL A 107 13.67 3.83 4.15
C VAL A 107 14.92 3.95 5.02
N GLY A 108 14.72 3.95 6.34
CA GLY A 108 15.81 3.91 7.32
C GLY A 108 16.53 2.55 7.34
N PRO A 109 17.72 2.45 7.94
CA PRO A 109 18.59 1.27 7.89
C PRO A 109 17.90 0.00 8.38
N THR A 110 17.23 0.04 9.53
CA THR A 110 16.54 -1.12 10.12
C THR A 110 15.43 -1.66 9.21
N LYS A 111 14.66 -0.75 8.58
CA LYS A 111 13.59 -1.12 7.65
C LYS A 111 14.18 -1.67 6.34
N TRP A 112 15.30 -1.12 5.91
CA TRP A 112 16.00 -1.56 4.71
C TRP A 112 16.52 -2.99 4.86
N GLU A 113 17.21 -3.32 5.96
CA GLU A 113 17.64 -4.69 6.26
C GLU A 113 16.45 -5.68 6.25
N HIS A 114 15.32 -5.27 6.82
CA HIS A 114 14.11 -6.08 6.84
C HIS A 114 13.52 -6.32 5.43
N LEU A 115 13.53 -5.30 4.58
CA LEU A 115 13.06 -5.40 3.19
C LEU A 115 13.97 -6.32 2.38
N GLN A 116 15.30 -6.17 2.50
CA GLN A 116 16.28 -7.00 1.81
C GLN A 116 16.12 -8.49 2.12
N ALA A 117 15.73 -8.83 3.35
CA ALA A 117 15.50 -10.22 3.76
C ALA A 117 14.24 -10.85 3.15
N LYS A 118 13.26 -10.04 2.72
CA LYS A 118 11.93 -10.51 2.33
C LYS A 118 11.63 -10.36 0.85
N LEU A 119 12.13 -9.30 0.23
CA LEU A 119 11.70 -8.86 -1.09
C LEU A 119 12.94 -8.64 -1.96
N PRO A 120 12.96 -9.20 -3.18
CA PRO A 120 14.03 -8.90 -4.11
C PRO A 120 13.94 -7.42 -4.52
N TYR A 121 15.09 -6.81 -4.77
CA TYR A 121 15.17 -5.40 -5.13
C TYR A 121 16.15 -5.19 -6.28
N VAL A 122 15.98 -4.07 -6.97
CA VAL A 122 16.90 -3.58 -8.01
C VAL A 122 17.30 -2.16 -7.61
N GLU A 123 18.61 -1.93 -7.58
CA GLU A 123 19.13 -0.58 -7.38
C GLU A 123 19.11 0.17 -8.70
N VAL A 124 18.41 1.30 -8.70
CA VAL A 124 18.33 2.21 -9.83
C VAL A 124 19.59 3.06 -9.84
N THR A 125 20.40 2.89 -10.89
CA THR A 125 21.72 3.55 -11.04
C THR A 125 21.62 4.95 -11.64
N SER A 126 20.54 5.25 -12.37
CA SER A 126 20.25 6.56 -12.95
C SER A 126 18.75 6.72 -13.19
N VAL A 127 18.28 7.95 -13.42
CA VAL A 127 16.87 8.23 -13.74
C VAL A 127 16.44 7.48 -14.99
N GLU A 128 17.28 7.45 -16.04
CA GLU A 128 16.98 6.77 -17.30
C GLU A 128 16.78 5.26 -17.10
N HIS A 129 17.64 4.64 -16.29
CA HIS A 129 17.49 3.23 -15.93
C HIS A 129 16.17 2.98 -15.16
N GLY A 130 15.79 3.89 -14.26
CA GLY A 130 14.50 3.83 -13.57
C GLY A 130 13.31 3.92 -14.52
N ILE A 131 13.36 4.84 -15.50
CA ILE A 131 12.33 5.01 -16.52
C ILE A 131 12.16 3.73 -17.34
N GLU A 132 13.27 3.13 -17.77
CA GLU A 132 13.25 1.90 -18.57
C GLU A 132 12.57 0.74 -17.82
N LEU A 133 12.92 0.53 -16.55
CA LEU A 133 12.31 -0.51 -15.71
C LEU A 133 10.80 -0.30 -15.52
N VAL A 134 10.38 0.95 -15.29
CA VAL A 134 8.97 1.30 -15.13
C VAL A 134 8.19 1.06 -16.43
N ARG A 135 8.71 1.53 -17.57
CA ARG A 135 8.06 1.35 -18.87
C ARG A 135 7.97 -0.12 -19.27
N ALA A 136 9.04 -0.89 -19.04
CA ALA A 136 9.03 -2.34 -19.26
C ALA A 136 7.95 -3.03 -18.42
N ARG A 137 7.76 -2.59 -17.16
CA ARG A 137 6.68 -3.11 -16.31
C ARG A 137 5.30 -2.74 -16.84
N ILE A 138 5.08 -1.49 -17.21
CA ILE A 138 3.79 -1.03 -17.74
C ILE A 138 3.44 -1.77 -19.03
N ALA A 139 4.41 -1.93 -19.94
CA ALA A 139 4.24 -2.70 -21.17
C ALA A 139 3.81 -4.14 -20.86
N LYS A 140 4.50 -4.84 -19.96
CA LYS A 140 4.12 -6.21 -19.56
C LYS A 140 2.73 -6.28 -18.90
N MET A 141 2.38 -5.30 -18.07
CA MET A 141 1.05 -5.23 -17.46
C MET A 141 -0.04 -5.04 -18.52
N LYS A 142 0.23 -4.20 -19.53
CA LYS A 142 -0.68 -3.99 -20.65
C LYS A 142 -0.86 -5.25 -21.50
N GLU A 143 0.22 -5.96 -21.83
CA GLU A 143 0.14 -7.25 -22.54
C GLU A 143 -0.71 -8.30 -21.80
N LEU A 144 -0.61 -8.33 -20.46
CA LEU A 144 -1.42 -9.23 -19.64
C LEU A 144 -2.91 -8.85 -19.65
N THR A 145 -3.23 -7.55 -19.61
CA THR A 145 -4.62 -7.07 -19.65
C THR A 145 -5.25 -7.28 -21.03
N ASP A 146 -4.57 -6.90 -22.10
CA ASP A 146 -5.07 -7.03 -23.49
C ASP A 146 -5.29 -8.52 -23.86
N GLY A 147 -4.51 -9.43 -23.29
CA GLY A 147 -4.68 -10.87 -23.50
C GLY A 147 -5.93 -11.48 -22.83
N GLN A 148 -6.51 -10.81 -21.83
CA GLN A 148 -7.71 -11.32 -21.13
C GLN A 148 -9.02 -10.90 -21.81
N GLU A 149 -9.07 -9.73 -22.46
CA GLU A 149 -10.28 -9.24 -23.12
C GLU A 149 -10.71 -10.10 -24.33
N GLY A 150 -9.78 -10.85 -24.94
CA GLY A 150 -10.08 -11.73 -26.08
C GLY A 150 -10.77 -13.06 -25.75
N THR A 151 -10.98 -13.41 -24.47
CA THR A 151 -11.46 -14.76 -24.08
C THR A 151 -12.88 -14.79 -23.51
N GLU A 152 -13.51 -13.65 -23.21
CA GLU A 152 -14.87 -13.61 -22.63
C GLU A 152 -16.03 -13.51 -23.66
N GLU A 153 -15.74 -13.38 -24.97
CA GLU A 153 -16.78 -13.22 -26.00
C GLU A 153 -17.38 -14.55 -26.53
N THR A 154 -17.31 -15.67 -25.80
CA THR A 154 -17.88 -16.96 -26.30
C THR A 154 -18.65 -17.78 -25.26
N ALA A 155 -19.21 -17.16 -24.21
CA ALA A 155 -19.99 -17.89 -23.18
C ALA A 155 -21.47 -17.47 -23.04
N GLN A 156 -21.99 -16.55 -23.86
CA GLN A 156 -23.40 -16.13 -23.81
C GLN A 156 -24.14 -16.35 -25.13
N GLN A 157 -24.22 -17.59 -25.62
CA GLN A 157 -25.23 -17.90 -26.65
C GLN A 157 -25.64 -19.38 -26.68
N GLU A 158 -26.15 -19.92 -25.58
CA GLU A 158 -27.02 -21.11 -25.64
C GLU A 158 -27.85 -21.23 -24.36
N SER A 159 -28.89 -20.39 -24.26
CA SER A 159 -30.05 -20.69 -23.41
C SER A 159 -31.04 -21.47 -24.28
N PRO A 160 -31.25 -22.78 -24.06
CA PRO A 160 -32.29 -23.50 -24.76
C PRO A 160 -33.65 -22.95 -24.33
N ALA A 161 -34.47 -22.62 -25.33
CA ALA A 161 -35.87 -22.26 -25.16
C ALA A 161 -36.60 -23.38 -24.41
N ALA A 162 -36.97 -23.11 -23.15
CA ALA A 162 -37.94 -23.93 -22.43
C ALA A 162 -39.34 -23.50 -22.89
N GLU A 163 -39.80 -24.23 -23.88
CA GLU A 163 -41.14 -24.26 -24.47
C GLU A 163 -42.14 -24.93 -23.51
N GLY A 164 -43.35 -24.36 -23.39
CA GLY A 164 -44.56 -25.03 -22.86
C GLY A 164 -44.62 -25.21 -21.34
N GLN A 165 -45.76 -25.23 -20.65
CA GLN A 165 -47.13 -25.51 -21.06
C GLN A 165 -48.12 -25.01 -19.98
N GLU A 166 -49.25 -24.48 -20.46
CA GLU A 166 -50.64 -24.77 -20.04
C GLU A 166 -50.98 -24.74 -18.54
N SER A 167 -51.67 -23.69 -18.08
CA SER A 167 -53.15 -23.59 -18.00
C SER A 167 -53.79 -24.55 -16.98
N GLY A 168 -54.38 -23.97 -15.94
CA GLY A 168 -55.21 -24.71 -14.98
C GLY A 168 -56.08 -23.76 -14.17
N SER A 169 -57.20 -23.35 -14.75
CA SER A 169 -58.31 -22.69 -14.06
C SER A 169 -59.00 -23.66 -13.10
N GLY A 170 -59.40 -23.15 -11.94
CA GLY A 170 -60.39 -23.80 -11.07
C GLY A 170 -60.16 -23.42 -9.61
N ALA A 171 -61.17 -23.06 -8.81
CA ALA A 171 -62.56 -22.70 -9.00
C ALA A 171 -62.93 -21.91 -7.73
#